data_AF-A0A2V8W7G5-F1
#
_entry.id   AF-A0A2V8W7G5-F1
#
_cell.length_a   1.000
_cell.length_b   1.000
_cell.length_c   1.000
_cell.angle_alpha   90.00
_cell.angle_beta   90.00
_cell.angle_gamma   90.00
#
_symmetry.space_group_name_H-M   'P 1'
#
loop_
_entity.id
_entity.type
_entity.pdbx_description
1 polymer ?
#
loop_
_entity_poly.entity_id
_entity_poly.type
_entity_poly.pdbx_seq_one_letter_code
_entity_poly.pdbx_strand_id
1 'polypeptide(L)'
;MILLAKAALGLGTTIVLAGAYTMREGVIRIDVDEYHAGGSHVHMWVPAAAVPMAMHFVPAEHMRHVSYQAREAMPILHAIVKELKKYPDSEFVEVDDHDQHIRVRTHDGRLQIDVDAPDQKVHVLCPLSTIEDVTTQLEEHGPTA
;
A
#
# COMPACT_ATOMS: atom_id res chain seq x y z
N MET A 1 6.36 6.80 42.41
CA MET A 1 6.29 5.44 41.81
C MET A 1 4.98 5.18 41.08
N ILE A 2 3.80 5.38 41.71
CA ILE A 2 2.48 5.15 41.07
C ILE A 2 2.24 5.99 39.79
N LEU A 3 2.64 7.26 39.76
CA LEU A 3 2.47 8.12 38.57
C LEU A 3 3.31 7.65 37.37
N LEU A 4 4.53 7.18 37.62
CA LEU A 4 5.43 6.64 36.58
C LEU A 4 4.89 5.32 36.04
N ALA A 5 4.35 4.47 36.92
CA ALA A 5 3.70 3.22 36.54
C ALA A 5 2.44 3.48 35.68
N LYS A 6 1.61 4.47 36.02
CA LYS A 6 0.43 4.84 35.22
C LYS A 6 0.82 5.44 33.86
N ALA A 7 1.87 6.26 33.80
CA ALA A 7 2.38 6.80 32.54
C ALA A 7 2.94 5.68 31.64
N ALA A 8 3.74 4.77 32.21
CA ALA A 8 4.27 3.61 31.48
C ALA A 8 3.16 2.68 30.99
N LEU A 9 2.10 2.48 31.78
CA LEU A 9 0.98 1.63 31.41
C LEU A 9 0.12 2.30 30.33
N GLY A 10 -0.18 3.60 30.45
CA GLY A 10 -0.91 4.35 29.42
C GLY A 10 -0.16 4.42 28.08
N LEU A 11 1.13 4.75 28.11
CA LEU A 11 1.99 4.78 26.93
C LEU A 11 2.23 3.38 26.35
N GLY A 12 2.46 2.38 27.21
CA GLY A 12 2.62 0.99 26.79
C GLY A 12 1.36 0.44 26.12
N THR A 13 0.18 0.70 26.69
CA THR A 13 -1.09 0.29 26.07
C THR A 13 -1.31 0.98 24.74
N THR A 14 -1.02 2.28 24.61
CA THR A 14 -1.16 2.98 23.32
C THR A 14 -0.20 2.46 22.26
N ILE A 15 1.07 2.19 22.61
CA ILE A 15 2.06 1.62 21.69
C ILE A 15 1.64 0.21 21.25
N VAL A 16 1.20 -0.63 22.19
CA VAL A 16 0.74 -2.00 21.88
C VAL A 16 -0.50 -1.96 20.99
N LEU A 17 -1.46 -1.09 21.29
CA LEU A 17 -2.69 -0.98 20.51
C LEU A 17 -2.43 -0.42 19.11
N ALA A 18 -1.56 0.60 19.01
CA ALA A 18 -1.13 1.16 17.73
C ALA A 18 -0.38 0.10 16.90
N GLY A 19 0.54 -0.65 17.51
CA GLY A 19 1.25 -1.73 16.86
C GLY A 19 0.31 -2.84 16.36
N ALA A 20 -0.64 -3.26 17.20
CA ALA A 20 -1.64 -4.27 16.83
C ALA A 20 -2.57 -3.78 15.71
N TYR A 21 -2.95 -2.50 15.72
CA TYR A 21 -3.77 -1.89 14.68
C TYR A 21 -3.02 -1.84 13.34
N THR A 22 -1.75 -1.42 13.34
CA THR A 22 -0.87 -1.47 12.18
C THR A 22 -0.72 -2.90 11.62
N MET A 23 -0.59 -3.91 12.48
CA MET A 23 -0.52 -5.30 12.03
C MET A 23 -1.84 -5.80 11.41
N ARG A 24 -2.99 -5.24 11.82
CA ARG A 24 -4.30 -5.58 11.27
C ARG A 24 -4.52 -4.98 9.88
N GLU A 25 -4.05 -3.77 9.63
CA GLU A 25 -4.12 -3.14 8.30
C GLU A 25 -3.11 -3.74 7.31
N GLY A 26 -2.11 -4.45 7.83
CA GLY A 26 -1.11 -5.15 7.05
C GLY A 26 0.13 -4.29 6.77
N VAL A 27 1.03 -4.86 5.98
CA VAL A 27 2.31 -4.25 5.62
C VAL A 27 2.37 -4.16 4.11
N ILE A 28 2.80 -3.01 3.60
CA ILE A 28 3.22 -2.87 2.21
C ILE A 28 4.63 -3.41 2.13
N ARG A 29 4.85 -4.35 1.21
CA ARG A 29 6.16 -4.94 0.95
C ARG A 29 6.53 -4.67 -0.49
N ILE A 30 7.71 -4.11 -0.68
CA ILE A 30 8.31 -3.85 -1.99
C ILE A 30 9.71 -4.44 -1.93
N ASP A 31 9.93 -5.50 -2.69
CA ASP A 31 11.27 -6.03 -2.95
C ASP A 31 11.51 -5.92 -4.46
N VAL A 32 12.51 -5.16 -4.85
CA VAL A 32 12.93 -4.97 -6.25
C VAL A 32 14.43 -5.21 -6.30
N ASP A 33 14.84 -6.18 -7.12
CA ASP A 33 16.23 -6.50 -7.40
C ASP A 33 16.46 -6.40 -8.90
N GLU A 34 17.30 -5.47 -9.36
CA GLU A 34 17.70 -5.34 -10.76
C GLU A 34 19.14 -5.81 -10.97
N TYR A 35 19.33 -6.81 -11.84
CA TYR A 35 20.58 -7.51 -12.09
C TYR A 35 21.39 -6.92 -13.25
N HIS A 36 21.47 -5.58 -13.33
CA HIS A 36 22.30 -4.87 -14.32
C HIS A 36 23.22 -3.83 -13.67
N ALA A 37 24.22 -3.36 -14.42
CA ALA A 37 25.17 -2.36 -13.92
C ALA A 37 24.42 -1.05 -13.57
N GLY A 38 24.46 -0.66 -12.29
CA GLY A 38 23.69 0.48 -11.77
C GLY A 38 22.23 0.17 -11.42
N GLY A 39 21.84 -1.12 -11.35
CA GLY A 39 20.50 -1.55 -10.99
C GLY A 39 20.11 -1.23 -9.55
N SER A 40 18.81 -0.99 -9.36
CA SER A 40 18.20 -0.66 -8.08
C SER A 40 17.96 -1.92 -7.23
N HIS A 41 18.23 -1.83 -5.94
CA HIS A 41 17.91 -2.86 -4.95
C HIS A 41 17.10 -2.21 -3.84
N VAL A 42 15.77 -2.38 -3.88
CA VAL A 42 14.85 -1.73 -2.96
C VAL A 42 14.11 -2.81 -2.18
N HIS A 43 14.43 -2.92 -0.88
CA HIS A 43 13.72 -3.75 0.06
C HIS A 43 13.08 -2.86 1.11
N MET A 44 11.77 -2.69 1.01
CA MET A 44 11.03 -1.75 1.84
C MET A 44 9.79 -2.42 2.40
N TRP A 45 9.66 -2.31 3.72
CA TRP A 45 8.53 -2.81 4.49
C TRP A 45 7.96 -1.63 5.24
N VAL A 46 6.73 -1.25 4.90
CA VAL A 46 6.08 -0.08 5.50
C VAL A 46 4.73 -0.50 6.05
N PRO A 47 4.42 -0.14 7.32
CA PRO A 47 3.06 -0.14 7.82
C PRO A 47 2.07 0.46 6.82
N ALA A 48 1.03 -0.29 6.44
CA ALA A 48 -0.04 0.22 5.57
C ALA A 48 -0.57 1.58 6.05
N ALA A 49 -0.85 1.67 7.35
CA ALA A 49 -1.31 2.87 8.05
C ALA A 49 -0.40 4.10 7.87
N ALA A 50 0.90 3.89 7.66
CA ALA A 50 1.86 5.00 7.58
C ALA A 50 1.65 5.86 6.34
N VAL A 51 1.12 5.30 5.24
CA VAL A 51 0.86 6.04 4.00
C VAL A 51 -0.21 7.13 4.22
N PRO A 52 -1.45 6.82 4.62
CA PRO A 52 -2.46 7.85 4.87
C PRO A 52 -2.07 8.78 6.02
N MET A 53 -1.30 8.33 7.01
CA MET A 53 -0.76 9.22 8.04
C MET A 53 0.25 10.23 7.48
N ALA A 54 1.18 9.79 6.62
CA ALA A 54 2.17 10.65 6.00
C ALA A 54 1.52 11.70 5.08
N MET A 55 0.42 11.36 4.40
CA MET A 55 -0.33 12.28 3.56
C MET A 55 -0.87 13.50 4.30
N HIS A 56 -1.18 13.39 5.61
CA HIS A 56 -1.61 14.54 6.41
C HIS A 56 -0.51 15.60 6.62
N PHE A 57 0.76 15.24 6.38
CA PHE A 57 1.88 16.16 6.46
C PHE A 57 2.23 16.78 5.09
N VAL A 58 1.56 16.35 4.01
CA VAL A 58 1.77 16.91 2.68
C VAL A 58 1.02 18.25 2.56
N PRO A 59 1.66 19.33 2.06
CA PRO A 59 0.98 20.61 1.90
C PRO A 59 -0.25 20.49 1.00
N ALA A 60 -1.34 21.14 1.40
CA ALA A 60 -2.64 21.04 0.72
C ALA A 60 -2.60 21.40 -0.77
N GLU A 61 -1.70 22.28 -1.19
CA GLU A 61 -1.51 22.63 -2.61
C GLU A 61 -1.05 21.43 -3.46
N HIS A 62 -0.14 20.61 -2.92
CA HIS A 62 0.36 19.40 -3.59
C HIS A 62 -0.73 18.34 -3.60
N MET A 63 -1.46 18.18 -2.49
CA MET A 63 -2.61 17.27 -2.41
C MET A 63 -3.66 17.63 -3.47
N ARG A 64 -4.06 18.91 -3.55
CA ARG A 64 -5.03 19.38 -4.56
C ARG A 64 -4.56 19.17 -5.99
N HIS A 65 -3.26 19.36 -6.26
CA HIS A 65 -2.69 19.13 -7.58
C HIS A 65 -2.78 17.65 -7.99
N VAL A 66 -2.39 16.75 -7.09
CA VAL A 66 -2.46 15.30 -7.33
C VAL A 66 -3.92 14.85 -7.44
N SER A 67 -4.82 15.34 -6.58
CA SER A 67 -6.26 15.05 -6.67
C SER A 67 -6.86 15.51 -8.00
N TYR A 68 -6.43 16.66 -8.54
CA TYR A 68 -6.87 17.13 -9.85
C TYR A 68 -6.39 16.19 -10.97
N GLN A 69 -5.13 15.76 -10.94
CA GLN A 69 -4.58 14.82 -11.92
C GLN A 69 -5.25 13.44 -11.85
N ALA A 70 -5.55 12.98 -10.63
CA ALA A 70 -6.15 11.67 -10.40
C ALA A 70 -7.66 11.64 -10.71
N ARG A 71 -8.33 12.80 -10.78
CA ARG A 71 -9.80 12.93 -10.87
C ARG A 71 -10.46 12.03 -11.89
N GLU A 72 -9.91 11.94 -13.10
CA GLU A 72 -10.48 11.12 -14.18
C GLU A 72 -10.34 9.61 -13.90
N ALA A 73 -9.27 9.22 -13.21
CA ALA A 73 -8.99 7.84 -12.86
C ALA A 73 -9.68 7.38 -11.57
N MET A 74 -10.12 8.29 -10.67
CA MET A 74 -10.71 7.93 -9.37
C MET A 74 -11.93 7.00 -9.46
N PRO A 75 -12.93 7.26 -10.33
CA PRO A 75 -14.07 6.35 -10.45
C PRO A 75 -13.66 4.94 -10.90
N ILE A 76 -12.67 4.86 -11.79
CA ILE A 76 -12.13 3.59 -12.30
C ILE A 76 -11.37 2.87 -11.18
N LEU A 77 -10.52 3.59 -10.45
CA LEU A 77 -9.77 3.02 -9.34
C LEU A 77 -10.70 2.49 -8.25
N HIS A 78 -11.74 3.23 -7.89
CA HIS A 78 -12.74 2.78 -6.92
C HIS A 78 -13.48 1.52 -7.41
N ALA A 79 -13.86 1.48 -8.69
CA ALA A 79 -14.49 0.30 -9.28
C ALA A 79 -13.55 -0.91 -9.26
N ILE A 80 -12.28 -0.73 -9.61
CA ILE A 80 -11.25 -1.78 -9.56
C ILE A 80 -11.09 -2.29 -8.13
N VAL A 81 -10.81 -1.41 -7.16
CA VAL A 81 -10.59 -1.82 -5.76
C VAL A 81 -11.81 -2.54 -5.19
N LYS A 82 -13.01 -2.01 -5.46
CA LYS A 82 -14.26 -2.62 -5.03
C LYS A 82 -14.46 -4.01 -5.64
N GLU A 83 -14.11 -4.20 -6.91
CA GLU A 83 -14.22 -5.48 -7.58
C GLU A 83 -13.18 -6.47 -7.06
N LEU A 84 -11.91 -6.05 -6.95
CA LEU A 84 -10.82 -6.87 -6.42
C LEU A 84 -11.12 -7.40 -5.01
N LYS A 85 -11.77 -6.60 -4.15
CA LYS A 85 -12.19 -7.04 -2.81
C LYS A 85 -13.20 -8.17 -2.80
N LYS A 86 -14.00 -8.36 -3.88
CA LYS A 86 -14.93 -9.49 -3.99
C LYS A 86 -14.22 -10.81 -4.27
N TYR A 87 -13.00 -10.72 -4.77
CA TYR A 87 -12.17 -11.84 -5.19
C TYR A 87 -10.89 -11.85 -4.35
N PRO A 88 -10.94 -12.23 -3.06
CA PRO A 88 -9.80 -12.08 -2.14
C PRO A 88 -8.61 -12.96 -2.50
N ASP A 89 -8.83 -14.06 -3.22
CA ASP A 89 -7.82 -14.98 -3.71
C ASP A 89 -8.11 -15.30 -5.17
N SER A 90 -7.55 -14.52 -6.10
CA SER A 90 -7.78 -14.68 -7.53
C SER A 90 -6.62 -14.20 -8.36
N GLU A 91 -6.33 -14.90 -9.44
CA GLU A 91 -5.27 -14.59 -10.39
C GLU A 91 -5.87 -13.84 -11.59
N PHE A 92 -5.29 -12.68 -11.93
CA PHE A 92 -5.79 -11.80 -12.99
C PHE A 92 -4.91 -11.84 -14.22
N VAL A 93 -3.60 -11.86 -14.01
CA VAL A 93 -2.59 -11.91 -15.07
C VAL A 93 -1.57 -12.94 -14.67
N GLU A 94 -1.39 -13.94 -15.52
CA GLU A 94 -0.27 -14.86 -15.48
C GLU A 94 0.37 -14.82 -16.87
N VAL A 95 1.65 -14.44 -16.91
CA VAL A 95 2.47 -14.53 -18.11
C VAL A 95 3.55 -15.53 -17.79
N ASP A 96 3.56 -16.65 -18.51
CA ASP A 96 4.57 -17.67 -18.42
C ASP A 96 5.31 -17.75 -19.76
N ASP A 97 6.47 -17.11 -19.81
CA ASP A 97 7.41 -17.16 -20.93
C ASP A 97 8.74 -17.75 -20.43
N HIS A 98 9.52 -18.33 -21.34
CA HIS A 98 10.61 -19.26 -21.04
C HIS A 98 11.58 -18.77 -19.95
N ASP A 99 11.85 -17.47 -19.92
CA ASP A 99 12.76 -16.83 -18.97
C ASP A 99 12.06 -15.72 -18.14
N GLN A 100 10.76 -15.50 -18.33
CA GLN A 100 10.00 -14.43 -17.66
C GLN A 100 8.66 -14.94 -17.16
N HIS A 101 8.40 -14.71 -15.87
CA HIS A 101 7.16 -15.08 -15.23
C HIS A 101 6.56 -13.88 -14.49
N ILE A 102 5.35 -13.47 -14.88
CA ILE A 102 4.63 -12.35 -14.25
C ILE A 102 3.32 -12.87 -13.67
N ARG A 103 3.07 -12.57 -12.40
CA ARG A 103 1.79 -12.82 -11.73
C ARG A 103 1.23 -11.55 -11.13
N VAL A 104 -0.04 -11.28 -11.42
CA VAL A 104 -0.84 -10.26 -10.73
C VAL A 104 -2.06 -10.93 -10.16
N ARG A 105 -2.19 -10.89 -8.84
CA ARG A 105 -3.24 -11.59 -8.12
C ARG A 105 -3.70 -10.81 -6.90
N THR A 106 -4.87 -11.15 -6.41
CA THR A 106 -5.28 -10.87 -5.04
C THR A 106 -4.97 -12.08 -4.18
N HIS A 107 -4.47 -11.84 -2.98
CA HIS A 107 -4.25 -12.88 -1.98
C HIS A 107 -4.45 -12.32 -0.58
N ASP A 108 -5.38 -12.90 0.18
CA ASP A 108 -5.68 -12.50 1.57
C ASP A 108 -5.93 -10.97 1.70
N GLY A 109 -6.77 -10.43 0.82
CA GLY A 109 -7.15 -9.01 0.82
C GLY A 109 -6.05 -8.04 0.37
N ARG A 110 -4.98 -8.55 -0.22
CA ARG A 110 -3.84 -7.77 -0.73
C ARG A 110 -3.73 -7.93 -2.24
N LEU A 111 -3.35 -6.86 -2.94
CA LEU A 111 -2.87 -6.94 -4.31
C LEU A 111 -1.41 -7.37 -4.27
N GLN A 112 -1.09 -8.47 -4.95
CA GLN A 112 0.25 -9.01 -5.09
C GLN A 112 0.66 -8.99 -6.56
N ILE A 113 1.84 -8.45 -6.82
CA ILE A 113 2.49 -8.42 -8.12
C ILE A 113 3.85 -9.08 -7.95
N ASP A 114 4.06 -10.17 -8.65
CA ASP A 114 5.34 -10.86 -8.73
C ASP A 114 5.84 -10.82 -10.17
N VAL A 115 7.09 -10.40 -10.35
CA VAL A 115 7.82 -10.49 -11.62
C VAL A 115 9.11 -11.23 -11.34
N ASP A 116 9.31 -12.32 -12.05
CA ASP A 116 10.56 -13.07 -12.09
C ASP A 116 11.07 -13.01 -13.53
N ALA A 117 12.13 -12.25 -13.77
CA ALA A 117 12.74 -12.06 -15.08
C ALA A 117 14.27 -12.17 -14.95
N PRO A 118 15.00 -12.37 -16.07
CA PRO A 118 16.44 -12.64 -16.00
C PRO A 118 17.25 -11.45 -15.50
N ASP A 119 16.75 -10.24 -15.76
CA ASP A 119 17.37 -8.97 -15.44
C ASP A 119 16.75 -8.32 -14.19
N GLN A 120 15.60 -8.79 -13.70
CA GLN A 120 14.96 -8.20 -12.53
C GLN A 120 14.03 -9.16 -11.79
N LYS A 121 13.91 -8.94 -10.49
CA LYS A 121 12.90 -9.56 -9.64
C LYS A 121 12.10 -8.49 -8.91
N VAL A 122 10.78 -8.55 -9.00
CA VAL A 122 9.88 -7.60 -8.35
C VAL A 122 8.84 -8.36 -7.55
N HIS A 123 8.72 -8.02 -6.27
CA HIS A 123 7.66 -8.48 -5.40
C HIS A 123 7.03 -7.27 -4.73
N VAL A 124 5.80 -6.95 -5.15
CA VAL A 124 5.00 -5.89 -4.54
C VAL A 124 3.78 -6.53 -3.91
N LEU A 125 3.55 -6.21 -2.65
CA LEU A 125 2.37 -6.60 -1.91
C LEU A 125 1.80 -5.36 -1.22
N CYS A 126 0.54 -5.05 -1.51
CA CYS A 126 -0.15 -3.87 -1.01
C CYS A 126 -1.56 -4.25 -0.55
N PRO A 127 -1.95 -3.98 0.72
CA PRO A 127 -3.32 -4.21 1.17
C PRO A 127 -4.34 -3.39 0.37
N LEU A 128 -5.43 -4.02 -0.07
CA LEU A 128 -6.48 -3.32 -0.82
C LEU A 128 -7.17 -2.22 0.01
N SER A 129 -7.20 -2.36 1.33
CA SER A 129 -7.67 -1.31 2.25
C SER A 129 -6.81 -0.05 2.15
N THR A 130 -5.48 -0.18 2.06
CA THR A 130 -4.60 0.98 1.94
C THR A 130 -4.79 1.72 0.63
N ILE A 131 -5.03 0.99 -0.47
CA ILE A 131 -5.33 1.61 -1.77
C ILE A 131 -6.64 2.41 -1.67
N GLU A 132 -7.65 1.85 -0.99
CA GLU A 132 -8.92 2.54 -0.74
C GLU A 132 -8.72 3.79 0.13
N ASP A 133 -7.98 3.70 1.24
CA ASP A 133 -7.73 4.82 2.15
C ASP A 133 -7.05 6.01 1.45
N VAL A 134 -6.03 5.71 0.63
CA VAL A 134 -5.33 6.73 -0.18
C VAL A 134 -6.28 7.35 -1.21
N THR A 135 -7.11 6.53 -1.86
CA THR A 135 -8.10 7.01 -2.84
C THR A 135 -9.10 7.96 -2.17
N THR A 136 -9.64 7.59 -1.01
CA THR A 136 -10.58 8.42 -0.25
C THR A 136 -9.94 9.75 0.17
N GLN A 137 -8.71 9.74 0.67
CA GLN A 137 -8.01 11.00 1.02
C GLN A 137 -7.77 11.90 -0.19
N LEU A 138 -7.44 11.33 -1.36
CA LEU A 138 -7.29 12.11 -2.58
C LEU A 138 -8.62 12.73 -3.03
N GLU A 139 -9.74 12.03 -2.89
CA GLU A 139 -11.07 12.57 -3.19
C GLU A 139 -11.46 13.72 -2.24
N GLU A 140 -11.17 13.59 -0.94
CA GLU A 140 -11.43 14.64 0.06
C GLU A 140 -10.67 15.95 -0.24
N HIS A 141 -9.49 15.86 -0.85
CA HIS A 141 -8.66 17.00 -1.26
C HIS A 141 -8.93 17.45 -2.70
N GLY A 142 -9.83 16.76 -3.42
CA GLY A 142 -10.27 17.14 -4.75
C GLY A 142 -11.14 18.40 -4.75
N PRO A 143 -11.28 19.09 -5.89
CA PRO A 143 -12.25 20.16 -6.01
C PRO A 143 -13.67 19.59 -5.80
N THR A 144 -14.44 20.20 -4.91
CA THR A 144 -15.86 19.87 -4.70
C THR A 144 -16.59 19.98 -6.05
N ALA A 145 -17.36 18.95 -6.39
CA ALA A 145 -18.17 18.92 -7.62
C ALA A 145 -19.20 20.07 -7.66
#